data_AF-A0AAD9DJT8-F1
#
_entry.id   AF-A0AAD9DJT8-F1
#
_cell.length_a   1.000
_cell.length_b   1.000
_cell.length_c   1.000
_cell.angle_alpha   90.00
_cell.angle_beta   90.00
_cell.angle_gamma   90.00
#
_symmetry.space_group_name_H-M   'P 1'
#
loop_
_entity.id
_entity.type
_entity.pdbx_description
1 polymer ?
#
loop_
_entity_poly.entity_id
_entity_poly.type
_entity_poly.pdbx_seq_one_letter_code
_entity_poly.pdbx_strand_id
1 'polypeptide(L)'
;MAATCKLLYPFLEPSFDKESDQSKEEQYSEFREQLSITLTSVATQCKPFDVEIDTFGTFGGKDRGVLWAHPKSKYSAPAADYEVKAGTFTPHMTLSHYANITDALEAKEVESKWESTSFHVPEIYLLQRKGDEGQFKILAKIPLGLDKEDEVKMFDEPLAFPAMPLEEEEWVYNERMTMKNRRRTISSVGGEAKVT
;
A
#
# COMPACT_ATOMS: atom_id res chain seq x y z
N MET A 1 -21.99 10.20 -6.31
CA MET A 1 -21.47 9.75 -5.00
C MET A 1 -19.95 9.88 -5.09
N ALA A 2 -19.33 10.81 -4.35
CA ALA A 2 -17.88 11.02 -4.45
C ALA A 2 -17.17 9.92 -3.66
N ALA A 3 -16.44 9.04 -4.34
CA ALA A 3 -15.59 8.06 -3.68
C ALA A 3 -14.36 8.79 -3.13
N THR A 4 -14.04 8.62 -1.85
CA THR A 4 -12.77 9.09 -1.27
C THR A 4 -11.81 7.91 -1.18
N CYS A 5 -10.73 7.91 -1.95
CA CYS A 5 -9.66 6.91 -1.81
C CYS A 5 -8.44 7.56 -1.14
N LYS A 6 -7.85 6.89 -0.15
CA LYS A 6 -6.81 7.46 0.74
C LYS A 6 -5.74 6.41 1.00
N LEU A 7 -4.81 6.20 0.07
CA LEU A 7 -3.75 5.19 0.23
C LEU A 7 -2.42 5.65 -0.40
N LEU A 8 -1.44 5.95 0.45
CA LEU A 8 -0.01 5.90 0.13
C LEU A 8 0.58 4.79 1.02
N TYR A 9 1.36 3.88 0.42
CA TYR A 9 1.61 2.57 1.04
C TYR A 9 3.09 2.13 0.96
N PRO A 10 3.95 2.56 1.90
CA PRO A 10 5.17 1.84 2.24
C PRO A 10 4.96 0.99 3.51
N PHE A 11 5.29 -0.31 3.44
CA PHE A 11 5.45 -1.13 4.65
C PHE A 11 6.72 -0.66 5.37
N LEU A 12 6.57 0.02 6.51
CA LEU A 12 7.68 0.37 7.37
C LEU A 12 7.66 -0.58 8.57
N GLU A 13 8.66 -1.45 8.63
CA GLU A 13 8.88 -2.34 9.77
C GLU A 13 9.97 -1.72 10.66
N PRO A 14 9.69 -1.46 11.95
CA PRO A 14 10.73 -1.02 12.87
C PRO A 14 11.80 -2.09 13.04
N SER A 15 13.06 -1.67 13.11
CA SER A 15 14.15 -2.50 13.58
C SER A 15 14.09 -2.63 15.09
N PHE A 16 14.01 -3.85 15.62
CA PHE A 16 14.04 -4.10 17.06
C PHE A 16 15.46 -4.24 17.56
N ASP A 17 15.81 -3.47 18.57
CA ASP A 17 17.00 -3.69 19.35
C ASP A 17 16.70 -4.73 20.43
N LYS A 18 17.32 -5.91 20.31
CA LYS A 18 17.17 -7.00 21.28
C LYS A 18 18.05 -6.80 22.51
N GLU A 19 19.02 -5.91 22.45
CA GLU A 19 19.94 -5.57 23.54
C GLU A 19 19.41 -4.41 24.40
N SER A 20 18.36 -3.73 23.94
CA SER A 20 17.66 -2.71 24.70
C SER A 20 16.91 -3.31 25.89
N ASP A 21 16.89 -2.59 27.02
CA ASP A 21 16.07 -2.89 28.19
C ASP A 21 14.56 -2.67 27.94
N GLN A 22 14.20 -2.03 26.82
CA GLN A 22 12.82 -1.77 26.43
C GLN A 22 12.14 -3.02 25.87
N SER A 23 10.88 -3.21 26.23
CA SER A 23 10.00 -4.17 25.60
C SER A 23 9.81 -3.87 24.11
N LYS A 24 9.42 -4.88 23.33
CA LYS A 24 9.10 -4.69 21.91
C LYS A 24 7.95 -3.71 21.73
N GLU A 25 6.96 -3.76 22.61
CA GLU A 25 5.80 -2.89 22.62
C GLU A 25 6.18 -1.42 22.81
N GLU A 26 7.12 -1.11 23.70
CA GLU A 26 7.67 0.24 23.90
C GLU A 26 8.40 0.73 22.66
N GLN A 27 9.32 -0.06 22.10
CA GLN A 27 10.04 0.29 20.87
C GLN A 27 9.08 0.50 19.68
N TYR A 28 8.02 -0.31 19.58
CA TYR A 28 6.95 -0.13 18.59
C TYR A 28 6.19 1.19 18.80
N SER A 29 5.91 1.56 20.04
CA SER A 29 5.19 2.79 20.36
C SER A 29 6.01 4.02 19.98
N GLU A 30 7.28 4.05 20.39
CA GLU A 30 8.22 5.14 20.07
C GLU A 30 8.40 5.30 18.57
N PHE A 31 8.58 4.19 17.84
CA PHE A 31 8.69 4.23 16.39
C PHE A 31 7.45 4.85 15.72
N ARG A 32 6.26 4.49 16.18
CA ARG A 32 4.99 5.01 15.62
C ARG A 32 4.84 6.50 15.86
N GLU A 33 5.20 6.98 17.03
CA GLU A 33 5.17 8.39 17.39
C GLU A 33 6.17 9.19 16.55
N GLN A 34 7.40 8.71 16.41
CA GLN A 34 8.40 9.37 15.57
C GLN A 34 7.98 9.40 14.09
N LEU A 35 7.39 8.30 13.60
CA LEU A 35 6.88 8.22 12.24
C LEU A 35 5.71 9.18 12.03
N SER A 36 4.78 9.30 12.98
CA SER A 36 3.65 10.23 12.85
C SER A 36 4.12 11.68 12.85
N ILE A 37 5.08 12.05 13.70
CA ILE A 37 5.70 13.39 13.70
C ILE A 37 6.35 13.69 12.36
N THR A 38 7.14 12.76 11.83
CA THR A 38 7.84 12.92 10.53
C THR A 38 6.83 13.09 9.39
N LEU A 39 5.84 12.20 9.32
CA LEU A 39 4.81 12.24 8.28
C LEU A 39 3.98 13.53 8.37
N THR A 40 3.68 13.99 9.58
CA THR A 40 2.99 15.27 9.81
C THR A 40 3.82 16.41 9.23
N SER A 41 5.11 16.50 9.57
CA SER A 41 5.99 17.55 9.07
C SER A 41 6.02 17.60 7.53
N VAL A 42 5.98 16.46 6.85
CA VAL A 42 5.92 16.41 5.38
C VAL A 42 4.51 16.74 4.86
N ALA A 43 3.46 16.19 5.46
CA ALA A 43 2.07 16.39 5.06
C ALA A 43 1.65 17.86 5.11
N THR A 44 2.19 18.62 6.07
CA THR A 44 1.92 20.05 6.22
C THR A 44 2.41 20.89 5.03
N GLN A 45 3.40 20.40 4.29
CA GLN A 45 3.98 21.03 3.11
C GLN A 45 3.27 20.61 1.81
N CYS A 46 2.41 19.59 1.88
CA CYS A 46 1.67 19.04 0.76
C CYS A 46 0.23 19.56 0.82
N LYS A 47 -0.21 20.31 -0.20
CA LYS A 47 -1.62 20.73 -0.28
C LYS A 47 -2.52 19.52 -0.58
N PRO A 48 -3.77 19.49 -0.07
CA PRO A 48 -4.77 18.57 -0.57
C PRO A 48 -4.86 18.60 -2.10
N PHE A 49 -5.02 17.44 -2.71
CA PHE A 49 -4.96 17.31 -4.16
C PHE A 49 -6.00 16.35 -4.72
N ASP A 50 -6.34 16.54 -5.99
CA ASP A 50 -7.20 15.62 -6.71
C ASP A 50 -6.36 14.56 -7.41
N VAL A 51 -6.83 13.32 -7.35
CA VAL A 51 -6.29 12.17 -8.05
C VAL A 51 -7.28 11.75 -9.12
N GLU A 52 -6.79 11.50 -10.32
CA GLU A 52 -7.51 10.90 -11.43
C GLU A 52 -6.98 9.48 -11.70
N ILE A 53 -7.89 8.54 -11.96
CA ILE A 53 -7.59 7.19 -12.41
C ILE A 53 -8.24 6.98 -13.77
N ASP A 54 -7.40 6.99 -14.80
CA ASP A 54 -7.79 6.81 -16.21
C ASP A 54 -6.94 5.76 -16.94
N THR A 55 -5.84 5.29 -16.33
CA THR A 55 -4.84 4.44 -16.99
C THR A 55 -4.50 3.25 -16.10
N PHE A 56 -4.29 2.11 -16.74
CA PHE A 56 -3.98 0.83 -16.12
C PHE A 56 -2.64 0.32 -16.66
N GLY A 57 -1.92 -0.38 -15.81
CA GLY A 57 -0.68 -1.03 -16.18
C GLY A 57 -0.63 -2.45 -15.64
N THR A 58 0.37 -3.17 -16.10
CA THR A 58 0.71 -4.49 -15.56
C THR A 58 2.18 -4.54 -15.20
N PHE A 59 2.54 -5.37 -14.22
CA PHE A 59 3.92 -5.77 -13.99
C PHE A 59 3.97 -7.20 -13.46
N GLY A 60 5.12 -7.84 -13.57
CA GLY A 60 5.32 -9.22 -13.15
C GLY A 60 6.11 -10.04 -14.16
N GLY A 61 5.90 -11.35 -14.16
CA GLY A 61 6.57 -12.31 -15.02
C GLY A 61 5.80 -13.62 -15.10
N LYS A 62 6.52 -14.73 -15.29
CA LYS A 62 5.92 -16.06 -15.50
C LYS A 62 5.11 -16.58 -14.31
N ASP A 63 5.46 -16.15 -13.10
CA ASP A 63 4.92 -16.71 -11.84
C ASP A 63 4.15 -15.68 -10.99
N ARG A 64 3.96 -14.49 -11.54
CA ARG A 64 3.16 -13.42 -10.93
C ARG A 64 2.77 -12.41 -11.99
N GLY A 65 1.48 -12.12 -12.11
CA GLY A 65 0.99 -10.90 -12.77
C GLY A 65 0.34 -9.98 -11.76
N VAL A 66 0.43 -8.68 -11.99
CA VAL A 66 -0.32 -7.67 -11.23
C VAL A 66 -0.97 -6.72 -12.22
N LEU A 67 -2.27 -6.49 -12.07
CA LEU A 67 -3.00 -5.40 -12.70
C LEU A 67 -3.11 -4.25 -11.70
N TRP A 68 -2.75 -3.05 -12.14
CA TRP A 68 -2.76 -1.86 -11.29
C TRP A 68 -3.32 -0.65 -12.04
N ALA A 69 -3.94 0.25 -11.29
CA ALA A 69 -4.37 1.57 -11.74
C ALA A 69 -3.29 2.62 -11.47
N HIS A 70 -3.08 3.54 -12.40
CA HIS A 70 -2.14 4.65 -12.25
C HIS A 70 -2.86 5.90 -11.72
N PRO A 71 -2.72 6.24 -10.43
CA PRO A 71 -3.23 7.48 -9.90
C PRO A 71 -2.38 8.65 -10.41
N LYS A 72 -3.00 9.52 -11.21
CA LYS A 72 -2.39 10.77 -11.68
C LYS A 72 -2.84 11.91 -10.79
N SER A 73 -1.90 12.71 -10.32
CA SER A 73 -2.20 14.00 -9.69
C SER A 73 -1.79 15.12 -10.64
N LYS A 74 -2.57 16.20 -10.69
CA LYS A 74 -2.19 17.42 -11.43
C LYS A 74 -0.98 18.12 -10.82
N TYR A 75 -0.71 17.83 -9.55
CA TYR A 75 0.52 18.23 -8.91
C TYR A 75 1.56 17.22 -9.34
N SER A 76 2.53 17.66 -10.16
CA SER A 76 3.84 17.07 -10.07
C SER A 76 4.23 17.24 -8.61
N ALA A 77 4.25 16.16 -7.83
CA ALA A 77 5.08 16.19 -6.64
C ALA A 77 6.41 16.80 -7.11
N PRO A 78 7.01 17.74 -6.37
CA PRO A 78 8.43 17.95 -6.57
C PRO A 78 8.99 16.54 -6.63
N ALA A 79 9.70 16.20 -7.70
CA ALA A 79 10.64 15.12 -7.62
C ALA A 79 11.61 15.57 -6.53
N ALA A 80 11.21 15.44 -5.27
CA ALA A 80 12.14 15.12 -4.23
C ALA A 80 12.78 13.88 -4.80
N ASP A 81 14.03 14.06 -5.20
CA ASP A 81 14.99 13.03 -5.55
C ASP A 81 15.08 12.07 -4.37
N TYR A 82 13.99 11.33 -4.12
CA TYR A 82 14.00 10.14 -3.34
C TYR A 82 14.67 9.13 -4.27
N GLU A 83 16.00 9.18 -4.28
CA GLU A 83 16.82 8.05 -4.67
C GLU A 83 16.47 6.91 -3.71
N VAL A 84 15.37 6.23 -3.98
CA VAL A 84 15.24 4.85 -3.54
C VAL A 84 16.40 4.15 -4.22
N LYS A 85 17.19 3.37 -3.47
CA LYS A 85 18.35 2.60 -3.97
C LYS A 85 18.08 1.69 -5.19
N ALA A 86 16.86 1.68 -5.73
CA ALA A 86 16.35 0.83 -6.80
C ALA A 86 15.54 1.54 -7.92
N GLY A 87 15.51 2.88 -8.00
CA GLY A 87 14.89 3.62 -9.12
C GLY A 87 13.77 4.59 -8.73
N THR A 88 13.08 5.15 -9.74
CA THR A 88 12.01 6.15 -9.58
C THR A 88 10.74 5.52 -8.99
N PHE A 89 10.23 6.09 -7.90
CA PHE A 89 8.93 5.70 -7.33
C PHE A 89 7.80 5.93 -8.35
N THR A 90 7.05 4.88 -8.66
CA THR A 90 5.89 4.95 -9.54
C THR A 90 4.62 4.71 -8.71
N PRO A 91 3.79 5.74 -8.49
CA PRO A 91 2.54 5.56 -7.75
C PRO A 91 1.61 4.63 -8.54
N HIS A 92 1.13 3.59 -7.87
CA HIS A 92 0.23 2.60 -8.43
C HIS A 92 -0.72 2.06 -7.35
N MET A 93 -1.96 1.75 -7.75
CA MET A 93 -2.94 1.07 -6.92
C MET A 93 -3.16 -0.34 -7.46
N THR A 94 -2.77 -1.36 -6.69
CA THR A 94 -2.99 -2.75 -7.11
C THR A 94 -4.48 -3.05 -7.10
N LEU A 95 -4.99 -3.55 -8.22
CA LEU A 95 -6.39 -3.96 -8.36
C LEU A 95 -6.55 -5.47 -8.15
N SER A 96 -5.66 -6.26 -8.76
CA SER A 96 -5.69 -7.71 -8.63
C SER A 96 -4.32 -8.34 -8.91
N HIS A 97 -4.16 -9.57 -8.42
CA HIS A 97 -3.03 -10.43 -8.68
C HIS A 97 -3.46 -11.59 -9.58
N TYR A 98 -2.57 -12.00 -10.48
CA TYR A 98 -2.79 -13.09 -11.42
C TYR A 98 -1.64 -14.09 -11.34
N ALA A 99 -1.87 -15.29 -11.89
CA ALA A 99 -0.87 -16.35 -11.90
C ALA A 99 0.39 -15.95 -12.68
N ASN A 100 0.22 -15.22 -13.77
CA ASN A 100 1.31 -14.75 -14.62
C ASN A 100 0.97 -13.40 -15.28
N ILE A 101 1.95 -12.79 -15.95
CA ILE A 101 1.77 -11.49 -16.62
C ILE A 101 0.80 -11.52 -17.80
N THR A 102 0.69 -12.64 -18.52
CA THR A 102 -0.24 -12.79 -19.65
C THR A 102 -1.69 -12.65 -19.17
N ASP A 103 -2.05 -13.36 -18.09
CA ASP A 103 -3.38 -13.27 -17.50
C ASP A 103 -3.70 -11.83 -17.03
N ALA A 104 -2.71 -11.12 -16.47
CA ALA A 104 -2.87 -9.73 -16.06
C ALA A 104 -3.06 -8.78 -17.26
N LEU A 105 -2.38 -9.07 -18.39
CA LEU A 105 -2.53 -8.31 -19.64
C LEU A 105 -3.91 -8.55 -20.27
N GLU A 106 -4.40 -9.79 -20.27
CA GLU A 106 -5.76 -10.10 -20.73
C GLU A 106 -6.80 -9.34 -19.89
N ALA A 107 -6.67 -9.38 -18.56
CA ALA A 107 -7.57 -8.68 -17.66
C ALA A 107 -7.51 -7.13 -17.78
N LYS A 108 -6.44 -6.58 -18.39
CA LYS A 108 -6.34 -5.15 -18.68
C LYS A 108 -7.43 -4.67 -19.65
N GLU A 109 -8.18 -5.56 -20.32
CA GLU A 109 -9.35 -5.20 -21.13
C GLU A 109 -10.37 -4.31 -20.38
N VAL A 110 -10.40 -4.37 -19.04
CA VAL A 110 -11.24 -3.53 -18.18
C VAL A 110 -11.01 -2.03 -18.42
N GLU A 111 -9.79 -1.63 -18.82
CA GLU A 111 -9.45 -0.23 -19.14
C GLU A 111 -10.36 0.33 -20.24
N SER A 112 -10.75 -0.48 -21.23
CA SER A 112 -11.64 -0.04 -22.32
C SER A 112 -13.08 0.25 -21.89
N LYS A 113 -13.49 -0.30 -20.74
CA LYS A 113 -14.83 -0.15 -20.15
C LYS A 113 -14.81 0.77 -18.93
N TRP A 114 -13.64 1.30 -18.58
CA TRP A 114 -13.45 2.12 -17.40
C TRP A 114 -13.84 3.58 -17.69
N GLU A 115 -14.69 4.13 -16.83
CA GLU A 115 -14.94 5.56 -16.81
C GLU A 115 -13.92 6.22 -15.89
N SER A 116 -13.18 7.22 -16.41
CA SER A 116 -12.22 7.97 -15.61
C SER A 116 -12.87 8.44 -14.31
N THR A 117 -12.22 8.14 -13.20
CA THR A 117 -12.73 8.46 -11.86
C THR A 117 -11.74 9.38 -11.17
N SER A 118 -12.26 10.41 -10.52
CA SER A 118 -11.46 11.36 -9.74
C SER A 118 -11.92 11.43 -8.29
N PHE A 119 -10.99 11.65 -7.38
CA PHE A 119 -11.27 11.85 -5.96
C PHE A 119 -10.31 12.85 -5.32
N HIS A 120 -10.80 13.54 -4.30
CA HIS A 120 -10.01 14.48 -3.51
C HIS A 120 -9.28 13.76 -2.36
N VAL A 121 -8.01 14.09 -2.17
CA VAL A 121 -7.15 13.56 -1.09
C VAL A 121 -6.82 14.70 -0.11
N PRO A 122 -7.57 14.79 1.01
CA PRO A 122 -7.31 15.79 2.04
C PRO A 122 -6.39 15.31 3.15
N GLU A 123 -6.12 14.00 3.25
CA GLU A 123 -5.36 13.42 4.34
C GLU A 123 -4.73 12.08 3.91
N ILE A 124 -3.69 11.66 4.63
CA ILE A 124 -3.08 10.33 4.53
C ILE A 124 -3.33 9.54 5.81
N TYR A 125 -3.21 8.21 5.71
CA TYR A 125 -3.37 7.31 6.85
C TYR A 125 -2.08 6.58 7.16
N LEU A 126 -1.73 6.50 8.44
CA LEU A 126 -0.78 5.52 8.93
C LEU A 126 -1.56 4.24 9.24
N LEU A 127 -1.19 3.14 8.59
CA LEU A 127 -1.88 1.86 8.70
C LEU A 127 -1.07 0.84 9.47
N GLN A 128 -1.77 -0.01 10.22
CA GLN A 128 -1.22 -1.18 10.88
C GLN A 128 -1.89 -2.44 10.35
N ARG A 129 -1.10 -3.51 10.19
CA ARG A 129 -1.61 -4.87 9.99
C ARG A 129 -0.97 -5.80 11.01
N LYS A 130 -1.77 -6.68 11.61
CA LYS A 130 -1.29 -7.74 12.52
C LYS A 130 -1.39 -9.08 11.80
N GLY A 131 -0.24 -9.71 11.54
CA GLY A 131 -0.16 -11.01 10.85
C GLY A 131 -0.55 -10.96 9.37
N ASP A 132 -0.52 -12.13 8.73
CA ASP A 132 -0.84 -12.33 7.31
C ASP A 132 -2.35 -12.28 7.02
N GLU A 133 -3.20 -12.36 8.04
CA GLU A 133 -4.67 -12.48 7.88
C GLU A 133 -5.43 -11.27 8.43
N GLY A 134 -4.73 -10.36 9.11
CA GLY A 134 -5.35 -9.16 9.64
C GLY A 134 -5.72 -8.17 8.55
N GLN A 135 -6.89 -7.56 8.70
CA GLN A 135 -7.28 -6.32 8.03
C GLN A 135 -6.24 -5.21 8.31
N PHE A 136 -6.06 -4.31 7.34
CA PHE A 136 -5.41 -3.02 7.63
C PHE A 136 -6.31 -2.18 8.53
N LYS A 137 -5.73 -1.66 9.60
CA LYS A 137 -6.40 -0.75 10.53
C LYS A 137 -5.72 0.62 10.52
N ILE A 138 -6.49 1.68 10.70
CA ILE A 138 -6.03 3.06 10.74
C ILE A 138 -5.45 3.32 12.13
N LEU A 139 -4.14 3.55 12.18
CA LEU A 139 -3.42 3.94 13.39
C LEU A 139 -3.39 5.46 13.56
N ALA A 140 -3.31 6.21 12.46
CA ALA A 140 -3.37 7.67 12.49
C ALA A 140 -4.04 8.25 11.24
N LYS A 141 -4.69 9.41 11.40
CA LYS A 141 -5.08 10.29 10.29
C LYS A 141 -4.23 11.55 10.31
N ILE A 142 -3.64 11.88 9.17
CA ILE A 142 -2.69 12.98 9.04
C ILE A 142 -3.21 13.89 7.91
N PRO A 143 -3.77 15.07 8.23
CA PRO A 143 -4.28 16.00 7.23
C PRO A 143 -3.15 16.54 6.35
N LEU A 144 -3.48 16.78 5.08
CA LEU A 144 -2.62 17.46 4.12
C LEU A 144 -2.91 18.96 4.16
N GLY A 145 -1.86 19.78 4.15
CA GLY A 145 -1.95 21.22 4.21
C GLY A 145 -2.36 21.70 5.60
N LEU A 146 -1.55 22.55 6.22
CA LEU A 146 -1.94 23.17 7.49
C LEU A 146 -2.85 24.37 7.23
N ASP A 147 -4.15 24.15 7.30
CA ASP A 147 -4.96 25.09 8.07
C ASP A 147 -4.85 24.64 9.54
N LYS A 148 -4.61 25.59 10.46
CA LYS A 148 -4.24 25.31 11.87
C LYS A 148 -5.29 24.53 12.69
N GLU A 149 -6.43 24.20 12.10
CA GLU A 149 -7.56 23.58 12.78
C GLU A 149 -7.61 22.04 12.61
N ASP A 150 -6.90 21.48 11.62
CA ASP A 150 -6.86 20.04 11.42
C ASP A 150 -5.66 19.41 12.16
N GLU A 151 -5.98 18.69 13.24
CA GLU A 151 -4.97 17.99 14.05
C GLU A 151 -4.79 16.53 13.62
N VAL A 152 -3.56 16.06 13.75
CA VAL A 152 -3.24 14.64 13.56
C VAL A 152 -3.96 13.82 14.62
N LYS A 153 -4.76 12.85 14.17
CA LYS A 153 -5.51 11.98 15.07
C LYS A 153 -4.84 10.62 15.17
N MET A 154 -4.17 10.36 16.28
CA MET A 154 -3.68 9.03 16.66
C MET A 154 -4.80 8.23 17.31
N PHE A 155 -4.80 6.91 17.11
CA PHE A 155 -5.73 6.00 17.78
C PHE A 155 -4.97 4.96 18.60
N ASP A 156 -5.26 4.91 19.90
CA ASP A 156 -4.72 3.88 20.79
C ASP A 156 -5.17 2.49 20.35
N GLU A 157 -6.45 2.37 19.96
CA GLU A 157 -6.99 1.20 19.28
C GLU A 157 -7.17 1.49 17.77
N PRO A 158 -6.40 0.84 16.88
CA PRO A 158 -6.49 1.07 15.45
C PRO A 158 -7.90 0.80 14.90
N LEU A 159 -8.40 1.73 14.09
CA LEU A 159 -9.76 1.65 13.56
C LEU A 159 -9.84 0.77 12.31
N ALA A 160 -10.89 -0.04 12.21
CA ALA A 160 -11.22 -0.72 10.95
C ALA A 160 -11.69 0.29 9.90
N PHE A 161 -11.47 -0.02 8.62
CA PHE A 161 -12.13 0.72 7.54
C PHE A 161 -13.59 0.29 7.46
N PRO A 162 -14.57 1.21 7.52
CA PRO A 162 -16.00 0.84 7.49
C PRO A 162 -16.41 0.06 6.24
N ALA A 163 -15.73 0.30 5.12
CA ALA A 163 -16.04 -0.33 3.83
C ALA A 163 -15.22 -1.59 3.54
N MET A 164 -14.30 -1.99 4.43
CA MET A 164 -13.47 -3.17 4.23
C MET A 164 -13.98 -4.31 5.12
N PRO A 165 -14.14 -5.53 4.58
CA PRO A 165 -14.61 -6.68 5.36
C PRO A 165 -13.75 -6.91 6.61
N LEU A 166 -14.41 -7.32 7.69
CA LEU A 166 -13.74 -7.70 8.95
C LEU A 166 -13.01 -9.04 8.82
N GLU A 167 -13.50 -9.91 7.94
CA GLU A 167 -12.98 -11.24 7.69
C GLU A 167 -12.77 -11.45 6.18
N GLU A 168 -11.73 -12.18 5.82
CA GLU A 168 -11.49 -12.60 4.44
C GLU A 168 -12.53 -13.67 4.05
N GLU A 169 -13.21 -13.50 2.92
CA GLU A 169 -14.14 -14.54 2.45
C GLU A 169 -13.38 -15.84 2.13
N GLU A 170 -14.00 -16.99 2.43
CA GLU A 170 -13.35 -18.31 2.30
C GLU A 170 -12.79 -18.56 0.90
N TRP A 171 -13.49 -18.13 -0.15
CA TRP A 171 -13.02 -18.30 -1.52
C TRP A 171 -11.78 -17.42 -1.82
N VAL A 172 -11.70 -16.21 -1.25
CA VAL A 172 -10.54 -15.32 -1.37
C VAL A 172 -9.34 -15.96 -0.68
N TYR A 173 -9.54 -16.50 0.52
CA TYR A 173 -8.52 -17.23 1.25
C TYR A 173 -8.00 -18.43 0.44
N ASN A 174 -8.90 -19.25 -0.09
CA ASN A 174 -8.55 -20.45 -0.87
C ASN A 174 -7.76 -20.09 -2.13
N GLU A 175 -8.14 -19.03 -2.84
CA GLU A 175 -7.43 -18.56 -4.02
C GLU A 175 -6.04 -18.02 -3.65
N ARG A 176 -5.95 -17.22 -2.58
CA ARG A 176 -4.68 -16.69 -2.04
C ARG A 176 -3.72 -17.82 -1.67
N MET A 177 -4.21 -18.84 -0.98
CA MET A 177 -3.41 -20.00 -0.58
C MET A 177 -2.99 -20.85 -1.78
N THR A 178 -3.86 -21.01 -2.77
CA THR A 178 -3.53 -21.67 -4.04
C THR A 178 -2.39 -20.95 -4.76
N MET A 179 -2.46 -19.61 -4.87
CA MET A 179 -1.38 -18.82 -5.45
C MET A 179 -0.07 -18.90 -4.64
N LYS A 180 -0.15 -18.85 -3.31
CA LYS A 180 1.02 -18.97 -2.41
C LYS A 180 1.70 -20.33 -2.56
N ASN A 181 0.93 -21.41 -2.69
CA ASN A 181 1.43 -22.76 -2.88
C ASN A 181 2.11 -22.92 -4.24
N ARG A 182 1.51 -22.43 -5.33
CA ARG A 182 2.14 -22.45 -6.67
C ARG A 182 3.53 -21.80 -6.66
N ARG A 183 3.65 -20.63 -6.02
CA ARG A 183 4.93 -19.92 -5.88
C ARG A 183 5.98 -20.72 -5.12
N ARG A 184 5.58 -21.40 -4.03
CA ARG A 184 6.49 -22.27 -3.25
C ARG A 184 6.99 -23.45 -4.09
N THR A 185 6.10 -24.14 -4.80
CA THR A 185 6.47 -25.30 -5.62
C THR A 185 7.47 -24.92 -6.73
N ILE A 186 7.28 -23.78 -7.39
CA ILE A 186 8.18 -23.32 -8.45
C ILE A 186 9.55 -22.95 -7.87
N SER A 187 9.58 -22.29 -6.70
CA SER A 187 10.84 -21.96 -6.02
C SER A 187 11.66 -23.18 -5.60
N SER A 188 11.02 -24.31 -5.27
CA SER A 188 11.71 -25.57 -4.96
C SER A 188 12.24 -26.32 -6.18
N VAL A 189 11.65 -26.12 -7.36
CA VAL A 189 12.06 -26.82 -8.60
C VAL A 189 13.19 -26.06 -9.33
N GLY A 190 13.30 -24.74 -9.15
CA GLY A 190 14.38 -23.92 -9.71
C GLY A 190 15.72 -23.97 -8.96
N GLY A 191 15.82 -24.74 -7.87
CA GLY A 191 17.03 -24.87 -7.04
C GLY A 191 18.07 -25.88 -7.53
N GLU A 192 17.72 -26.75 -8.48
CA GLU A 192 18.64 -27.75 -9.06
C GLU A 192 18.94 -27.45 -10.53
N ALA A 193 19.65 -26.37 -10.80
CA ALA A 193 20.38 -26.21 -12.06
C ALA A 193 21.55 -25.24 -11.92
N LYS A 194 22.60 -25.67 -11.22
CA LYS A 194 24.00 -25.34 -11.57
C LYS A 194 24.97 -26.27 -10.85
N VAL A 195 26.11 -26.50 -11.52
CA VAL A 195 27.26 -27.37 -11.19
C VAL A 195 27.03 -28.81 -11.64
N THR A 196 27.59 -29.32 -12.75
CA THR A 196 28.75 -28.94 -13.58
C THR A 196 28.52 -29.41 -15.02
#